data_AF-S3K3R3-F1
#
_entry.id   AF-S3K3R3-F1
#
_cell.length_a   1.000
_cell.length_b   1.000
_cell.length_c   1.000
_cell.angle_alpha   90.00
_cell.angle_beta   90.00
_cell.angle_gamma   90.00
#
_symmetry.space_group_name_H-M   'P 1'
#
loop_
_entity.id
_entity.type
_entity.pdbx_description
1 polymer ?
#
loop_
_entity_poly.entity_id
_entity_poly.type
_entity_poly.pdbx_seq_one_letter_code
_entity_poly.pdbx_strand_id
1 'polypeptide(L)'
;MTDAQWRSFTQFKADFAKKTADWRYRIESAGLADALRALQKKAAERDGVPPYSLDTQIVYNRSIDDVKKEDDIKIILIGDNPGKDEQLERNRRYLVGQSGKIADGFFRKNPELRIDFRKNVLILNKTPLHTAKTKELALLIKEGPPLVADIILESQIWFAEATAMLHRALCSSSAEARNQCSCELWLVGYAELRPKGLFVPYRDALNAAYKECPSEDSARASVFVYQHFSMNRFLIDLKEKSQPELTLKENLHRTGLFHRKEILGW
;
A
#
# COMPACT_ATOMS: atom_id res chain seq x y z
N MET A 1 -3.64 -7.92 19.05
CA MET A 1 -4.92 -7.23 18.73
C MET A 1 -6.02 -7.56 19.74
N THR A 2 -6.94 -6.63 20.01
CA THR A 2 -8.20 -6.89 20.75
C THR A 2 -9.19 -7.72 19.92
N ASP A 3 -10.25 -8.25 20.54
CA ASP A 3 -11.30 -9.00 19.82
C ASP A 3 -11.96 -8.18 18.71
N ALA A 4 -12.20 -6.89 18.96
CA ALA A 4 -12.78 -6.00 17.97
C ALA A 4 -11.82 -5.78 16.79
N GLN A 5 -10.57 -5.43 17.07
CA GLN A 5 -9.52 -5.28 16.05
C GLN A 5 -9.35 -6.54 15.22
N TRP A 6 -9.29 -7.70 15.88
CA TRP A 6 -9.11 -8.99 15.21
C TRP A 6 -10.29 -9.33 14.30
N ARG A 7 -11.54 -9.10 14.74
CA ARG A 7 -12.71 -9.27 13.88
C ARG A 7 -12.63 -8.39 12.64
N SER A 8 -12.33 -7.11 12.80
CA SER A 8 -12.16 -6.19 11.66
C SER A 8 -11.05 -6.62 10.71
N PHE A 9 -9.92 -7.08 11.24
CA PHE A 9 -8.82 -7.62 10.44
C PHE A 9 -9.23 -8.89 9.68
N THR A 10 -9.89 -9.85 10.34
CA THR A 10 -10.34 -11.09 9.69
C THR A 10 -11.38 -10.84 8.61
N GLN A 11 -12.28 -9.86 8.81
CA GLN A 11 -13.24 -9.43 7.81
C GLN A 11 -12.53 -8.82 6.60
N PHE A 12 -11.63 -7.86 6.83
CA PHE A 12 -10.80 -7.28 5.78
C PHE A 12 -10.06 -8.34 4.97
N LYS A 13 -9.44 -9.32 5.65
CA LYS A 13 -8.73 -10.43 5.00
C LYS A 13 -9.64 -11.24 4.09
N ALA A 14 -10.83 -11.62 4.57
CA ALA A 14 -11.80 -12.37 3.79
C ALA A 14 -12.28 -11.59 2.56
N ASP A 15 -12.59 -10.30 2.74
CA ASP A 15 -13.04 -9.44 1.65
C ASP A 15 -11.93 -9.20 0.61
N PHE A 16 -10.68 -9.05 1.05
CA PHE A 16 -9.53 -8.93 0.16
C PHE A 16 -9.32 -10.19 -0.70
N ALA A 17 -9.40 -11.37 -0.08
CA ALA A 17 -9.31 -12.64 -0.78
C ALA A 17 -10.45 -12.77 -1.81
N LYS A 18 -11.68 -12.42 -1.42
CA LYS A 18 -12.85 -12.45 -2.30
C LYS A 18 -12.71 -11.50 -3.49
N LYS A 19 -12.32 -10.24 -3.26
CA LYS A 19 -12.16 -9.24 -4.32
C LYS A 19 -11.07 -9.59 -5.31
N THR A 20 -9.92 -10.08 -4.83
CA THR A 20 -8.86 -10.54 -5.74
C THR A 20 -9.23 -11.80 -6.52
N ALA A 21 -10.03 -12.69 -5.96
CA ALA A 21 -10.58 -13.83 -6.70
C ALA A 21 -11.59 -13.37 -7.76
N ASP A 22 -12.48 -12.43 -7.44
CA ASP A 22 -13.45 -11.86 -8.37
C ASP A 22 -12.79 -11.17 -9.57
N TRP A 23 -11.81 -10.30 -9.34
CA TRP A 23 -11.09 -9.64 -10.45
C TRP A 23 -10.34 -10.63 -11.34
N ARG A 24 -9.74 -11.67 -10.77
CA ARG A 24 -9.12 -12.76 -11.56
C ARG A 24 -10.14 -13.49 -12.40
N TYR A 25 -11.24 -13.91 -11.79
CA TYR A 25 -12.32 -14.60 -12.47
C TYR A 25 -12.87 -13.77 -13.63
N ARG A 26 -13.09 -12.47 -13.43
CA ARG A 26 -13.56 -11.56 -14.50
C ARG A 26 -12.61 -11.48 -15.69
N ILE A 27 -11.31 -11.45 -15.45
CA ILE A 27 -10.28 -11.45 -16.51
C ILE A 27 -10.29 -12.79 -17.26
N GLU A 28 -10.34 -13.89 -16.52
CA GLU A 28 -10.32 -15.26 -17.06
C GLU A 28 -11.60 -15.58 -17.86
N SER A 29 -12.77 -15.28 -17.30
CA SER A 29 -14.07 -15.52 -17.95
C SER A 29 -14.26 -14.67 -19.21
N ALA A 30 -13.58 -13.53 -19.30
CA ALA A 30 -13.56 -12.69 -20.50
C ALA A 30 -12.51 -13.14 -21.54
N GLY A 31 -11.73 -14.19 -21.27
CA GLY A 31 -10.67 -14.65 -22.17
C GLY A 31 -9.49 -13.67 -22.29
N LEU A 32 -9.30 -12.78 -21.31
CA LEU A 32 -8.34 -11.67 -21.40
C LEU A 32 -6.98 -11.96 -20.74
N ALA A 33 -6.82 -13.13 -20.11
CA ALA A 33 -5.61 -13.48 -19.38
C ALA A 33 -4.34 -13.39 -20.27
N ASP A 34 -4.35 -13.99 -21.46
CA ASP A 34 -3.18 -13.96 -22.34
C ASP A 34 -2.94 -12.58 -22.96
N ALA A 35 -4.01 -11.86 -23.30
CA ALA A 35 -3.92 -10.49 -23.81
C ALA A 35 -3.30 -9.54 -22.77
N LEU A 36 -3.72 -9.63 -21.50
CA LEU A 36 -3.14 -8.86 -20.41
C LEU A 36 -1.67 -9.23 -20.17
N ARG A 37 -1.33 -10.53 -20.20
CA ARG A 37 0.05 -11.00 -20.04
C ARG A 37 0.95 -10.47 -21.16
N ALA A 38 0.49 -10.50 -22.41
CA ALA A 38 1.19 -9.95 -23.55
C ALA A 38 1.39 -8.43 -23.42
N LEU A 39 0.37 -7.71 -22.93
CA LEU A 39 0.46 -6.27 -22.72
C LEU A 39 1.43 -5.88 -21.60
N GLN A 40 1.44 -6.61 -20.49
CA GLN A 40 2.41 -6.42 -19.40
C GLN A 40 3.84 -6.67 -19.90
N LYS A 41 4.05 -7.73 -20.70
CA LYS A 41 5.34 -8.02 -21.31
C LYS A 41 5.79 -6.89 -22.23
N LYS A 42 4.91 -6.41 -23.13
CA LYS A 42 5.17 -5.28 -24.03
C LYS A 42 5.53 -4.00 -23.24
N ALA A 43 4.82 -3.72 -22.14
CA ALA A 43 5.08 -2.56 -21.32
C ALA A 43 6.47 -2.62 -20.67
N ALA A 44 6.83 -3.78 -20.11
CA ALA A 44 8.13 -4.02 -19.51
C ALA A 44 9.28 -3.91 -20.54
N GLU A 45 9.11 -4.49 -21.73
CA GLU A 45 10.08 -4.41 -22.84
C GLU A 45 10.32 -2.96 -23.28
N ARG A 46 9.24 -2.18 -23.45
CA ARG A 46 9.32 -0.74 -23.79
C ARG A 46 10.11 0.06 -22.75
N ASP A 47 10.10 -0.37 -21.50
CA ASP A 47 10.80 0.27 -20.39
C ASP A 47 12.18 -0.32 -20.10
N GLY A 48 12.71 -1.15 -21.00
CA GLY A 48 14.03 -1.77 -20.89
C GLY A 48 14.16 -2.71 -19.69
N VAL A 49 13.04 -3.27 -19.23
CA VAL A 49 13.04 -4.27 -18.14
C VAL A 49 13.50 -5.60 -18.73
N PRO A 50 14.54 -6.26 -18.14
CA PRO A 50 14.95 -7.59 -18.59
C PRO A 50 13.80 -8.60 -18.52
N PRO A 51 13.77 -9.59 -19.41
CA PRO A 51 12.75 -10.64 -19.38
C PRO A 51 12.59 -11.26 -17.99
N TYR A 52 11.35 -11.46 -17.57
CA TYR A 52 11.00 -12.10 -16.30
C TYR A 52 9.70 -12.89 -16.47
N SER A 53 9.41 -13.81 -15.54
CA SER A 53 8.20 -14.61 -15.60
C SER A 53 6.96 -13.80 -15.23
N LEU A 54 5.81 -14.12 -15.82
CA LEU A 54 4.51 -13.49 -15.54
C LEU A 54 3.54 -14.57 -15.04
N ASP A 55 3.62 -14.85 -13.75
CA ASP A 55 2.93 -15.92 -13.06
C ASP A 55 1.53 -15.48 -12.61
N THR A 56 1.41 -14.29 -12.00
CA THR A 56 0.15 -13.80 -11.40
C THR A 56 -0.14 -12.34 -11.75
N GLN A 57 -1.27 -12.06 -12.40
CA GLN A 57 -1.63 -10.70 -12.84
C GLN A 57 -2.29 -9.86 -11.75
N ILE A 58 -3.15 -10.48 -10.95
CA ILE A 58 -3.82 -9.88 -9.79
C ILE A 58 -3.30 -10.61 -8.56
N VAL A 59 -2.48 -9.92 -7.76
CA VAL A 59 -1.77 -10.53 -6.65
C VAL A 59 -2.59 -10.36 -5.37
N TYR A 60 -2.92 -11.46 -4.72
CA TYR A 60 -3.35 -11.47 -3.33
C TYR A 60 -2.12 -11.58 -2.44
N ASN A 61 -1.96 -10.67 -1.47
CA ASN A 61 -0.80 -10.69 -0.59
C ASN A 61 -0.96 -11.76 0.50
N ARG A 62 -0.35 -12.94 0.29
CA ARG A 62 -0.39 -14.06 1.24
C ARG A 62 0.25 -13.75 2.60
N SER A 63 1.03 -12.67 2.74
CA SER A 63 1.57 -12.33 4.07
C SER A 63 0.48 -11.99 5.08
N ILE A 64 -0.71 -11.61 4.63
CA ILE A 64 -1.85 -11.35 5.52
C ILE A 64 -2.38 -12.63 6.18
N ASP A 65 -2.14 -13.80 5.57
CA ASP A 65 -2.60 -15.08 6.11
C ASP A 65 -1.75 -15.53 7.31
N ASP A 66 -0.52 -15.01 7.42
CA ASP A 66 0.40 -15.33 8.50
C ASP A 66 0.10 -14.56 9.80
N VAL A 67 -0.69 -13.47 9.70
CA VAL A 67 -1.02 -12.62 10.84
C VAL A 67 -1.95 -13.35 11.79
N LYS A 68 -1.60 -13.34 13.07
CA LYS A 68 -2.33 -13.94 14.19
C LYS A 68 -2.92 -12.87 15.09
N LYS A 69 -3.86 -13.26 15.94
CA LYS A 69 -4.53 -12.36 16.87
C LYS A 69 -3.56 -11.74 17.89
N GLU A 70 -2.56 -12.50 18.28
CA GLU A 70 -1.53 -12.10 19.25
C GLU A 70 -0.51 -11.14 18.66
N ASP A 71 -0.48 -10.99 17.33
CA ASP A 71 0.43 -10.05 16.68
C ASP A 71 0.05 -8.59 16.97
N ASP A 72 1.08 -7.76 16.93
CA ASP A 72 1.03 -6.32 17.17
C ASP A 72 1.32 -5.58 15.86
N ILE A 73 0.26 -5.21 15.15
CA ILE A 73 0.34 -4.44 13.91
C ILE A 73 0.44 -2.96 14.26
N LYS A 74 1.62 -2.37 14.02
CA LYS A 74 1.95 -0.98 14.32
C LYS A 74 1.85 -0.05 13.12
N ILE A 75 1.97 -0.59 11.91
CA ILE A 75 1.90 0.19 10.66
C ILE A 75 1.10 -0.58 9.63
N ILE A 76 0.18 0.10 8.94
CA ILE A 76 -0.30 -0.30 7.62
C ILE A 76 0.48 0.49 6.57
N LEU A 77 1.25 -0.19 5.73
CA LEU A 77 2.08 0.42 4.69
C LEU A 77 1.47 0.17 3.32
N ILE A 78 1.18 1.25 2.59
CA ILE A 78 0.54 1.20 1.27
C ILE A 78 1.58 1.49 0.19
N GLY A 79 2.00 0.45 -0.54
CA GLY A 79 2.78 0.56 -1.77
C GLY A 79 1.93 0.93 -2.99
N ASP A 80 2.54 1.00 -4.17
CA ASP A 80 1.84 1.34 -5.41
C ASP A 80 1.09 0.13 -5.98
N ASN A 81 1.85 -0.84 -6.47
CA ASN A 81 1.34 -2.06 -7.07
C ASN A 81 2.39 -3.19 -7.00
N PRO A 82 2.01 -4.47 -7.16
CA PRO A 82 2.95 -5.59 -7.09
C PRO A 82 3.98 -5.53 -8.21
N GLY A 83 5.27 -5.65 -7.86
CA GLY A 83 6.38 -5.72 -8.79
C GLY A 83 6.71 -7.14 -9.25
N LYS A 84 7.85 -7.28 -9.92
CA LYS A 84 8.30 -8.53 -10.56
C LYS A 84 8.45 -9.70 -9.58
N ASP A 85 8.94 -9.42 -8.38
CA ASP A 85 9.17 -10.44 -7.35
C ASP A 85 7.88 -10.76 -6.60
N GLU A 86 7.03 -9.76 -6.40
CA GLU A 86 5.77 -9.87 -5.65
C GLU A 86 4.76 -10.79 -6.34
N GLN A 87 4.72 -10.78 -7.67
CA GLN A 87 3.77 -11.55 -8.47
C GLN A 87 4.15 -13.03 -8.68
N LEU A 88 5.40 -13.41 -8.39
CA LEU A 88 5.83 -14.80 -8.57
C LEU A 88 4.97 -15.73 -7.74
N GLU A 89 4.56 -16.87 -8.29
CA GLU A 89 3.63 -17.79 -7.62
C GLU A 89 4.21 -18.30 -6.29
N ARG A 90 5.53 -18.52 -6.25
CA ARG A 90 6.27 -18.91 -5.04
C ARG A 90 6.26 -17.85 -3.93
N ASN A 91 6.05 -16.58 -4.30
CA ASN A 91 6.08 -15.46 -3.38
C ASN A 91 4.66 -15.03 -3.02
N ARG A 92 3.94 -14.42 -3.97
CA ARG A 92 2.63 -13.75 -3.77
C ARG A 92 2.59 -12.95 -2.47
N ARG A 93 3.62 -12.12 -2.27
CA ARG A 93 3.85 -11.32 -1.06
C ARG A 93 4.30 -9.94 -1.47
N TYR A 94 3.80 -8.90 -0.81
CA TYR A 94 4.14 -7.52 -1.15
C TYR A 94 5.47 -7.06 -0.54
N LEU A 95 6.15 -6.16 -1.26
CA LEU A 95 7.46 -5.63 -0.89
C LEU A 95 8.45 -6.74 -0.54
N VAL A 96 8.64 -7.69 -1.44
CA VAL A 96 9.67 -8.75 -1.33
C VAL A 96 10.85 -8.53 -2.26
N GLY A 97 10.69 -7.64 -3.26
CA GLY A 97 11.78 -7.17 -4.09
C GLY A 97 12.66 -6.11 -3.42
N GLN A 98 13.42 -5.38 -4.24
CA GLN A 98 14.44 -4.43 -3.76
C GLN A 98 13.89 -3.34 -2.84
N SER A 99 12.74 -2.74 -3.17
CA SER A 99 12.10 -1.72 -2.32
C SER A 99 11.76 -2.27 -0.92
N GLY A 100 11.34 -3.53 -0.85
CA GLY A 100 11.07 -4.21 0.41
C GLY A 100 12.33 -4.49 1.24
N LYS A 101 13.43 -4.87 0.58
CA LYS A 101 14.74 -5.02 1.26
C LYS A 101 15.25 -3.70 1.83
N ILE A 102 15.03 -2.59 1.12
CA ILE A 102 15.39 -1.25 1.59
C ILE A 102 14.53 -0.86 2.80
N ALA A 103 13.20 -1.05 2.72
CA ALA A 103 12.29 -0.76 3.83
C ALA A 103 12.62 -1.59 5.08
N ASP A 104 12.79 -2.91 4.92
CA ASP A 104 13.21 -3.81 5.99
C ASP A 104 14.57 -3.40 6.60
N GLY A 105 15.53 -3.10 5.73
CA GLY A 105 16.84 -2.60 6.15
C GLY A 105 16.79 -1.28 6.91
N PHE A 106 15.84 -0.39 6.60
CA PHE A 106 15.62 0.84 7.36
C PHE A 106 15.18 0.53 8.79
N PHE A 107 14.14 -0.28 8.99
CA PHE A 107 13.67 -0.60 10.35
C PHE A 107 14.71 -1.38 11.16
N ARG A 108 15.44 -2.33 10.53
CA ARG A 108 16.51 -3.09 11.20
C ARG A 108 17.67 -2.21 11.67
N LYS A 109 17.99 -1.14 10.95
CA LYS A 109 19.07 -0.20 11.32
C LYS A 109 18.65 0.82 12.37
N ASN A 110 17.35 0.96 12.63
CA ASN A 110 16.79 1.93 13.57
C ASN A 110 15.93 1.23 14.63
N PRO A 111 16.54 0.40 15.51
CA PRO A 111 15.83 -0.39 16.51
C PRO A 111 15.07 0.45 17.54
N GLU A 112 15.40 1.73 17.70
CA GLU A 112 14.66 2.69 18.53
C GLU A 112 13.20 2.86 18.10
N LEU A 113 12.87 2.56 16.84
CA LEU A 113 11.49 2.55 16.34
C LEU A 113 10.70 1.34 16.85
N ARG A 114 11.38 0.28 17.32
CA ARG A 114 10.77 -0.96 17.84
C ARG A 114 9.76 -1.59 16.86
N ILE A 115 10.12 -1.61 15.59
CA ILE A 115 9.31 -2.17 14.50
C ILE A 115 10.12 -3.25 13.79
N ASP A 116 9.62 -4.48 13.82
CA ASP A 116 10.01 -5.54 12.90
C ASP A 116 9.18 -5.40 11.63
N PHE A 117 9.83 -5.12 10.50
CA PHE A 117 9.14 -4.85 9.23
C PHE A 117 8.27 -6.01 8.74
N ARG A 118 8.57 -7.25 9.11
CA ARG A 118 7.82 -8.43 8.65
C ARG A 118 6.75 -8.89 9.65
N LYS A 119 6.81 -8.42 10.89
CA LYS A 119 5.84 -8.78 11.94
C LYS A 119 4.90 -7.64 12.31
N ASN A 120 5.41 -6.41 12.40
CA ASN A 120 4.65 -5.26 12.87
C ASN A 120 4.04 -4.41 11.75
N VAL A 121 4.31 -4.73 10.48
CA VAL A 121 3.83 -3.95 9.34
C VAL A 121 2.91 -4.79 8.47
N LEU A 122 1.66 -4.35 8.34
CA LEU A 122 0.72 -4.89 7.36
C LEU A 122 0.94 -4.18 6.02
N ILE A 123 1.39 -4.91 5.01
CA ILE A 123 1.75 -4.34 3.71
C ILE A 123 0.60 -4.54 2.72
N LEU A 124 0.09 -3.44 2.17
CA LEU A 124 -0.94 -3.40 1.13
C LEU A 124 -0.44 -2.58 -0.07
N ASN A 125 -1.20 -2.56 -1.16
CA ASN A 125 -0.93 -1.74 -2.34
C ASN A 125 -2.19 -0.95 -2.73
N LYS A 126 -2.03 0.11 -3.52
CA LYS A 126 -3.15 0.89 -4.08
C LYS A 126 -3.93 0.10 -5.12
N THR A 127 -3.29 -0.86 -5.78
CA THR A 127 -3.95 -1.82 -6.68
C THR A 127 -3.26 -3.19 -6.58
N PRO A 128 -3.97 -4.31 -6.76
CA PRO A 128 -3.35 -5.64 -6.77
C PRO A 128 -2.83 -6.02 -8.16
N LEU A 129 -2.99 -5.16 -9.17
CA LEU A 129 -2.59 -5.45 -10.54
C LEU A 129 -1.07 -5.30 -10.71
N HIS A 130 -0.42 -6.37 -11.14
CA HIS A 130 1.02 -6.41 -11.34
C HIS A 130 1.48 -5.62 -12.57
N THR A 131 2.55 -4.86 -12.41
CA THR A 131 3.44 -4.41 -13.51
C THR A 131 4.88 -4.40 -13.01
N ALA A 132 5.89 -4.37 -13.90
CA ALA A 132 7.28 -4.30 -13.48
C ALA A 132 7.64 -2.93 -12.90
N LYS A 133 7.06 -1.87 -13.46
CA LYS A 133 7.15 -0.49 -12.97
C LYS A 133 5.75 0.12 -12.89
N THR A 134 5.48 0.93 -11.88
CA THR A 134 4.16 1.56 -11.68
C THR A 134 3.66 2.34 -12.88
N LYS A 135 4.54 3.07 -13.58
CA LYS A 135 4.19 3.85 -14.78
C LYS A 135 3.64 3.00 -15.94
N GLU A 136 3.91 1.70 -15.96
CA GLU A 136 3.39 0.77 -16.96
C GLU A 136 1.87 0.57 -16.83
N LEU A 137 1.28 0.84 -15.66
CA LEU A 137 -0.19 0.84 -15.48
C LEU A 137 -0.88 1.81 -16.44
N ALA A 138 -0.25 2.95 -16.75
CA ALA A 138 -0.77 3.92 -17.72
C ALA A 138 -0.96 3.29 -19.10
N LEU A 139 -0.04 2.41 -19.51
CA LEU A 139 -0.13 1.70 -20.78
C LEU A 139 -1.28 0.69 -20.75
N LEU A 140 -1.42 -0.05 -19.65
CA LEU A 140 -2.53 -1.01 -19.48
C LEU A 140 -3.89 -0.32 -19.53
N ILE A 141 -4.03 0.86 -18.93
CA ILE A 141 -5.27 1.66 -18.98
C ILE A 141 -5.53 2.16 -20.40
N LYS A 142 -4.50 2.60 -21.12
CA LYS A 142 -4.64 3.23 -22.44
C LYS A 142 -4.82 2.24 -23.58
N GLU A 143 -4.06 1.15 -23.58
CA GLU A 143 -3.95 0.19 -24.69
C GLU A 143 -4.60 -1.16 -24.36
N GLY A 144 -4.98 -1.38 -23.11
CA GLY A 144 -5.58 -2.64 -22.67
C GLY A 144 -7.08 -2.72 -22.91
N PRO A 145 -7.67 -3.91 -22.70
CA PRO A 145 -9.12 -4.08 -22.72
C PRO A 145 -9.80 -3.18 -21.68
N PRO A 146 -10.99 -2.60 -21.96
CA PRO A 146 -11.69 -1.73 -21.02
C PRO A 146 -11.85 -2.32 -19.61
N LEU A 147 -12.13 -3.62 -19.52
CA LEU A 147 -12.25 -4.33 -18.25
C LEU A 147 -11.00 -4.22 -17.35
N VAL A 148 -9.80 -4.16 -17.94
CA VAL A 148 -8.55 -3.99 -17.18
C VAL A 148 -8.48 -2.60 -16.56
N ALA A 149 -8.86 -1.57 -17.30
CA ALA A 149 -8.94 -0.21 -16.79
C ALA A 149 -9.99 -0.10 -15.67
N ASP A 150 -11.14 -0.74 -15.84
CA ASP A 150 -12.20 -0.79 -14.83
C ASP A 150 -11.73 -1.47 -13.54
N ILE A 151 -11.01 -2.60 -13.65
CA ILE A 151 -10.45 -3.31 -12.47
C ILE A 151 -9.39 -2.45 -11.78
N ILE A 152 -8.54 -1.74 -12.53
CA ILE A 152 -7.56 -0.82 -11.92
C ILE A 152 -8.26 0.29 -11.14
N LEU A 153 -9.30 0.89 -11.71
CA LEU A 153 -10.08 1.94 -11.05
C LEU A 153 -10.83 1.39 -9.81
N GLU A 154 -11.58 0.31 -9.97
CA GLU A 154 -12.37 -0.31 -8.90
C GLU A 154 -11.47 -0.75 -7.74
N SER A 155 -10.34 -1.38 -8.05
CA SER A 155 -9.42 -1.85 -7.01
C SER A 155 -8.81 -0.71 -6.21
N GLN A 156 -8.49 0.42 -6.84
CA GLN A 156 -8.00 1.61 -6.13
C GLN A 156 -9.01 2.15 -5.13
N ILE A 157 -10.27 2.29 -5.54
CA ILE A 157 -11.34 2.78 -4.68
C ILE A 157 -11.54 1.81 -3.51
N TRP A 158 -11.68 0.51 -3.82
CA TRP A 158 -11.91 -0.50 -2.80
C TRP A 158 -10.76 -0.59 -1.79
N PHE A 159 -9.51 -0.57 -2.25
CA PHE A 159 -8.37 -0.63 -1.34
C PHE A 159 -8.28 0.62 -0.46
N ALA A 160 -8.57 1.81 -0.98
CA ALA A 160 -8.56 3.03 -0.19
C ALA A 160 -9.61 2.99 0.94
N GLU A 161 -10.83 2.61 0.62
CA GLU A 161 -11.95 2.50 1.57
C GLU A 161 -11.69 1.40 2.61
N ALA A 162 -11.36 0.20 2.17
CA ALA A 162 -11.14 -0.95 3.04
C ALA A 162 -9.93 -0.73 3.97
N THR A 163 -8.88 -0.08 3.46
CA THR A 163 -7.71 0.30 4.26
C THR A 163 -8.09 1.33 5.33
N ALA A 164 -8.86 2.37 4.98
CA ALA A 164 -9.27 3.38 5.95
C ALA A 164 -10.14 2.77 7.06
N MET A 165 -11.07 1.88 6.70
CA MET A 165 -11.90 1.14 7.66
C MET A 165 -11.04 0.28 8.58
N LEU A 166 -10.09 -0.49 8.04
CA LEU A 166 -9.18 -1.31 8.83
C LEU A 166 -8.33 -0.46 9.77
N HIS A 167 -7.70 0.60 9.26
CA HIS A 167 -6.85 1.50 10.05
C HIS A 167 -7.62 2.08 11.25
N ARG A 168 -8.82 2.60 11.01
CA ARG A 168 -9.69 3.14 12.08
C ARG A 168 -10.04 2.08 13.12
N ALA A 169 -10.33 0.86 12.70
CA ALA A 169 -10.58 -0.25 13.61
C ALA A 169 -9.34 -0.65 14.42
N LEU A 170 -8.14 -0.59 13.82
CA LEU A 170 -6.89 -0.82 14.54
C LEU A 170 -6.57 0.33 15.52
N CYS A 171 -7.02 1.55 15.25
CA CYS A 171 -6.89 2.66 16.20
C CYS A 171 -7.81 2.58 17.41
N SER A 172 -9.00 1.99 17.28
CA SER A 172 -10.13 2.21 18.20
C SER A 172 -10.08 1.48 19.55
N SER A 173 -8.90 1.15 20.10
CA SER A 173 -8.84 0.32 21.33
C SER A 173 -7.82 0.64 22.41
N SER A 174 -7.21 1.84 22.46
CA SER A 174 -6.50 2.26 23.68
C SER A 174 -7.42 3.07 24.60
N ALA A 175 -8.23 2.38 25.41
CA ALA A 175 -9.03 3.00 26.48
C ALA A 175 -8.18 3.81 27.49
N GLU A 176 -6.86 3.62 27.50
CA GLU A 176 -5.92 4.20 28.45
C GLU A 176 -5.16 5.43 27.90
N ALA A 177 -5.18 5.67 26.59
CA ALA A 177 -4.54 6.84 25.98
C ALA A 177 -5.52 7.44 24.97
N ARG A 178 -6.37 8.37 25.43
CA ARG A 178 -7.45 8.97 24.63
C ARG A 178 -6.99 9.71 23.36
N ASN A 179 -5.68 9.84 23.12
CA ASN A 179 -5.11 10.73 22.11
C ASN A 179 -4.03 10.10 21.19
N GLN A 180 -3.81 8.77 21.21
CA GLN A 180 -2.78 8.17 20.34
C GLN A 180 -3.26 6.87 19.69
N CYS A 181 -3.28 6.82 18.36
CA CYS A 181 -3.60 5.59 17.66
C CYS A 181 -2.43 4.60 17.79
N SER A 182 -2.75 3.33 18.04
CA SER A 182 -1.78 2.24 18.17
C SER A 182 -1.19 1.76 16.83
N CYS A 183 -1.79 2.15 15.70
CA CYS A 183 -1.37 1.78 14.35
C CYS A 183 -1.24 3.02 13.46
N GLU A 184 -0.14 3.21 12.78
CA GLU A 184 0.02 4.29 11.81
C GLU A 184 -0.36 3.82 10.40
N LEU A 185 -0.79 4.73 9.53
CA LEU A 185 -0.97 4.46 8.10
C LEU A 185 0.09 5.22 7.31
N TRP A 186 0.95 4.47 6.61
CA TRP A 186 2.03 5.01 5.80
C TRP A 186 1.68 4.86 4.33
N LEU A 187 1.32 5.97 3.70
CA LEU A 187 1.03 6.03 2.27
C LEU A 187 2.31 6.39 1.50
N VAL A 188 2.88 5.41 0.82
CA VAL A 188 4.21 5.50 0.21
C VAL A 188 4.08 5.66 -1.31
N GLY A 189 4.87 6.54 -1.93
CA GLY A 189 4.85 6.78 -3.38
C GLY A 189 3.94 7.94 -3.79
N TYR A 190 4.09 9.11 -3.15
CA TYR A 190 3.13 10.20 -3.34
C TYR A 190 3.12 10.86 -4.73
N ALA A 191 4.15 10.65 -5.57
CA ALA A 191 4.24 11.29 -6.87
C ALA A 191 2.99 11.00 -7.74
N GLU A 192 2.51 9.76 -7.70
CA GLU A 192 1.33 9.29 -8.44
C GLU A 192 0.00 9.65 -7.76
N LEU A 193 0.01 10.25 -6.57
CA LEU A 193 -1.17 10.78 -5.89
C LEU A 193 -1.45 12.25 -6.24
N ARG A 194 -0.49 12.94 -6.85
CA ARG A 194 -0.65 14.35 -7.28
C ARG A 194 -1.68 14.46 -8.40
N PRO A 195 -2.21 15.67 -8.69
CA PRO A 195 -3.11 15.87 -9.81
C PRO A 195 -2.55 15.26 -11.11
N LYS A 196 -3.39 14.52 -11.85
CA LYS A 196 -3.04 13.76 -13.06
C LYS A 196 -2.17 12.51 -12.84
N GLY A 197 -1.85 12.14 -11.60
CA GLY A 197 -1.17 10.88 -11.28
C GLY A 197 -2.09 9.66 -11.40
N LEU A 198 -1.50 8.48 -11.50
CA LEU A 198 -2.23 7.21 -11.67
C LEU A 198 -3.14 6.84 -10.50
N PHE A 199 -2.82 7.34 -9.30
CA PHE A 199 -3.50 7.00 -8.06
C PHE A 199 -4.36 8.13 -7.50
N VAL A 200 -4.78 9.07 -8.36
CA VAL A 200 -5.81 10.06 -8.00
C VAL A 200 -7.09 9.39 -7.49
N PRO A 201 -7.64 8.32 -8.11
CA PRO A 201 -8.82 7.64 -7.57
C PRO A 201 -8.61 7.09 -6.15
N TYR A 202 -7.45 6.48 -5.87
CA TYR A 202 -7.10 6.02 -4.53
C TYR A 202 -7.04 7.19 -3.53
N ARG A 203 -6.37 8.29 -3.89
CA ARG A 203 -6.26 9.49 -3.04
C ARG A 203 -7.65 10.02 -2.68
N ASP A 204 -8.51 10.19 -3.67
CA ASP A 204 -9.81 10.83 -3.48
C ASP A 204 -10.74 9.94 -2.65
N ALA A 205 -10.73 8.63 -2.89
CA ALA A 205 -11.46 7.66 -2.07
C ALA A 205 -10.94 7.63 -0.62
N LEU A 206 -9.61 7.65 -0.41
CA LEU A 206 -9.02 7.70 0.92
C LEU A 206 -9.43 8.99 1.66
N ASN A 207 -9.37 10.13 0.97
CA ASN A 207 -9.80 11.41 1.51
C ASN A 207 -11.28 11.39 1.91
N ALA A 208 -12.16 10.84 1.05
CA ALA A 208 -13.57 10.69 1.37
C ALA A 208 -13.77 9.82 2.63
N ALA A 209 -13.06 8.70 2.72
CA ALA A 209 -13.15 7.79 3.87
C ALA A 209 -12.71 8.42 5.20
N TYR A 210 -11.79 9.40 5.17
CA TYR A 210 -11.37 10.17 6.36
C TYR A 210 -12.12 11.50 6.55
N LYS A 211 -12.90 11.96 5.57
CA LYS A 211 -13.64 13.24 5.65
C LYS A 211 -14.69 13.22 6.75
N GLU A 212 -15.35 12.07 6.91
CA GLU A 212 -16.37 11.81 7.94
C GLU A 212 -15.76 11.66 9.35
N CYS A 213 -14.44 11.61 9.48
CA CYS A 213 -13.76 11.52 10.77
C CYS A 213 -13.52 12.93 11.34
N PRO A 214 -13.90 13.21 12.61
CA PRO A 214 -13.51 14.44 13.30
C PRO A 214 -12.00 14.71 13.16
N SER A 215 -11.59 15.98 13.13
CA SER A 215 -10.17 16.34 13.04
C SER A 215 -9.32 15.79 14.19
N GLU A 216 -9.95 15.52 15.33
CA GLU A 216 -9.36 14.93 16.54
C GLU A 216 -9.37 13.39 16.52
N ASP A 217 -9.89 12.76 15.45
CA ASP A 217 -9.82 11.31 15.29
C ASP A 217 -8.35 10.88 15.19
N SER A 218 -7.92 10.13 16.19
CA SER A 218 -6.55 9.61 16.31
C SER A 218 -6.09 8.82 15.08
N ALA A 219 -7.02 8.16 14.36
CA ALA A 219 -6.70 7.45 13.13
C ALA A 219 -6.36 8.42 11.99
N ARG A 220 -7.16 9.47 11.81
CA ARG A 220 -6.87 10.50 10.82
C ARG A 220 -5.54 11.18 11.14
N ALA A 221 -5.31 11.54 12.41
CA ALA A 221 -4.06 12.14 12.84
C ALA A 221 -2.81 11.26 12.58
N SER A 222 -2.99 9.93 12.53
CA SER A 222 -1.93 8.93 12.35
C SER A 222 -1.75 8.45 10.90
N VAL A 223 -2.29 9.19 9.93
CA VAL A 223 -1.96 9.04 8.51
C VAL A 223 -0.73 9.85 8.18
N PHE A 224 0.24 9.24 7.50
CA PHE A 224 1.49 9.86 7.06
C PHE A 224 1.78 9.52 5.59
N VAL A 225 2.35 10.47 4.85
CA VAL A 225 2.62 10.31 3.41
C VAL A 225 4.11 10.42 3.15
N TYR A 226 4.67 9.51 2.35
CA TYR A 226 6.12 9.43 2.12
C TYR A 226 6.51 9.19 0.65
N GLN A 227 7.75 9.52 0.32
CA GLN A 227 8.39 9.07 -0.91
C GLN A 227 8.54 7.55 -0.97
N HIS A 228 8.66 6.99 -2.17
CA HIS A 228 8.84 5.54 -2.35
C HIS A 228 10.20 5.04 -1.85
N PHE A 229 10.30 3.78 -1.40
CA PHE A 229 11.57 3.18 -0.98
C PHE A 229 12.54 2.91 -2.14
N SER A 230 12.03 2.79 -3.37
CA SER A 230 12.88 2.58 -4.55
C SER A 230 13.89 3.73 -4.71
N MET A 231 15.09 3.41 -5.22
CA MET A 231 16.17 4.38 -5.43
C MET A 231 16.52 5.21 -4.17
N ASN A 232 16.26 4.68 -2.97
CA ASN A 232 16.44 5.36 -1.68
C ASN A 232 15.69 6.69 -1.53
N ARG A 233 14.63 6.96 -2.32
CA ARG A 233 13.93 8.26 -2.28
C ARG A 233 13.34 8.58 -0.91
N PHE A 234 12.78 7.58 -0.23
CA PHE A 234 12.35 7.69 1.17
C PHE A 234 13.48 8.22 2.10
N LEU A 235 14.67 7.62 2.04
CA LEU A 235 15.79 7.97 2.92
C LEU A 235 16.37 9.33 2.59
N ILE A 236 16.45 9.66 1.30
CA ILE A 236 16.94 10.96 0.82
C ILE A 236 16.01 12.08 1.32
N ASP A 237 14.70 11.94 1.09
CA ASP A 237 13.69 12.91 1.51
C ASP A 237 13.65 13.06 3.04
N LEU A 238 13.68 11.95 3.78
CA LEU A 238 13.76 11.97 5.23
C LEU A 238 15.02 12.71 5.71
N LYS A 239 16.19 12.44 5.13
CA LYS A 239 17.45 13.11 5.52
C LYS A 239 17.42 14.60 5.22
N GLU A 240 16.91 15.00 4.06
CA GLU A 240 16.80 16.42 3.65
C GLU A 240 15.86 17.21 4.56
N LYS A 241 14.82 16.56 5.09
CA LYS A 241 13.83 17.21 5.98
C LYS A 241 14.14 17.04 7.46
N SER A 242 15.07 16.17 7.84
CA SER A 242 15.38 15.88 9.24
C SER A 242 15.98 17.08 9.97
N GLN A 243 15.58 17.23 11.22
CA GLN A 243 16.09 18.18 12.19
C GLN A 243 16.97 17.45 13.21
N PRO A 244 18.24 17.85 13.43
CA PRO A 244 19.16 17.17 14.36
C PRO A 244 18.66 17.10 15.81
N GLU A 245 17.83 18.05 16.23
CA GLU A 245 17.26 18.16 17.57
C GLU A 245 16.09 17.20 17.82
N LEU A 246 15.51 16.63 16.75
CA LEU A 246 14.38 15.71 16.83
C LEU A 246 14.85 14.26 16.78
N THR A 247 14.15 13.38 17.48
CA THR A 247 14.31 11.93 17.34
C THR A 247 13.92 11.48 15.92
N LEU A 248 14.36 10.28 15.52
CA LEU A 248 13.98 9.70 14.23
C LEU A 248 12.45 9.60 14.08
N LYS A 249 11.74 9.21 15.14
CA LYS A 249 10.28 9.09 15.11
C LYS A 249 9.61 10.45 14.87
N GLU A 250 10.06 11.49 15.56
CA GLU A 250 9.56 12.86 15.37
C GLU A 250 9.85 13.38 13.95
N ASN A 251 11.05 13.11 13.42
CA ASN A 251 11.41 13.46 12.04
C ASN A 251 10.56 12.72 10.99
N LEU A 252 10.26 11.44 11.23
CA LEU A 252 9.34 10.65 10.40
C LEU A 252 7.93 11.25 10.42
N HIS A 253 7.40 11.57 11.60
CA HIS A 253 6.06 12.16 11.74
C HIS A 253 6.01 13.53 11.06
N ARG A 254 6.98 14.41 11.31
CA ARG A 254 7.07 15.73 10.68
C ARG A 254 7.12 15.65 9.15
N THR A 255 7.96 14.77 8.61
CA THR A 255 8.08 14.56 7.16
C THR A 255 6.77 14.01 6.58
N GLY A 256 6.19 13.02 7.26
CA GLY A 256 4.93 12.39 6.85
C GLY A 256 3.77 13.36 6.81
N LEU A 257 3.64 14.21 7.84
CA LEU A 257 2.59 15.24 7.96
C LEU A 257 2.77 16.36 6.93
N PHE A 258 4.02 16.76 6.67
CA PHE A 258 4.33 17.75 5.63
C PHE A 258 3.77 17.30 4.27
N HIS A 259 4.09 16.08 3.84
CA HIS A 259 3.60 15.54 2.58
C HIS A 259 2.12 15.21 2.62
N ARG A 260 1.57 14.80 3.77
CA ARG A 260 0.13 14.57 3.94
C ARG A 260 -0.66 15.84 3.64
N LYS A 261 -0.25 16.98 4.19
CA LYS A 261 -0.89 18.27 3.92
C LYS A 261 -0.78 18.63 2.44
N GLU A 262 0.37 18.39 1.81
CA GLU A 262 0.59 18.68 0.39
C GLU A 262 -0.27 17.81 -0.55
N ILE A 263 -0.44 16.54 -0.21
CA ILE A 263 -1.02 15.53 -1.11
C ILE A 263 -2.50 15.27 -0.83
N LEU A 264 -2.90 15.23 0.45
CA LEU A 264 -4.26 14.95 0.90
C LEU A 264 -5.03 16.22 1.29
N GLY A 265 -4.33 17.33 1.55
CA GLY A 265 -4.94 18.61 1.89
C GLY A 265 -5.30 18.80 3.37
N TRP A 266 -4.90 17.88 4.25
CA TRP A 266 -5.14 17.93 5.70
C TRP A 266 -4.02 17.25 6.50
#